data_AF-A0A1W2FX21-F1
#
_entry.id   AF-A0A1W2FX21-F1
#
_cell.length_a   1.000
_cell.length_b   1.000
_cell.length_c   1.000
_cell.angle_alpha   90.00
_cell.angle_beta   90.00
_cell.angle_gamma   90.00
#
_symmetry.space_group_name_H-M   'P 1'
#
loop_
_entity.id
_entity.type
_entity.pdbx_description
1 polymer ?
#
loop_
_entity_poly.entity_id
_entity_poly.type
_entity_poly.pdbx_seq_one_letter_code
_entity_poly.pdbx_strand_id
1 'polypeptide(L)' 'MLVAAVVEHSVIPTNRSIMDGSCDRAGNSHTQTLQDTVQFAQQAKAPGYQRFWVSEHYSAPGY' A
#
# COMPACT_ATOMS: atom_id res chain seq x y z
N MET A 1 20.19 -3.68 -47.86
CA MET A 1 19.10 -2.95 -47.18
C MET A 1 18.88 -3.63 -45.83
N LEU A 2 19.36 -3.05 -44.73
CA LEU A 2 19.22 -3.63 -43.39
C LEU A 2 18.00 -2.99 -42.73
N VAL A 3 16.99 -3.79 -42.39
CA VAL A 3 15.79 -3.30 -41.70
C VAL A 3 16.11 -3.28 -40.20
N ALA A 4 16.06 -2.11 -39.58
CA ALA A 4 16.27 -1.97 -38.14
C ALA A 4 15.10 -2.64 -37.40
N ALA A 5 15.39 -3.63 -36.57
CA ALA A 5 14.39 -4.24 -35.69
C ALA A 5 14.01 -3.22 -34.61
N VAL A 6 12.77 -2.71 -34.67
CA VAL A 6 12.16 -1.99 -33.55
C VAL A 6 11.92 -3.02 -32.44
N VAL A 7 12.61 -2.86 -31.32
CA VAL A 7 12.36 -3.66 -30.12
C VAL A 7 11.11 -3.11 -29.46
N GLU A 8 9.97 -3.78 -29.64
CA GLU A 8 8.78 -3.51 -28.83
C GLU A 8 9.01 -3.99 -27.40
N HIS A 9 8.93 -3.07 -26.44
CA HIS A 9 8.87 -3.42 -25.02
C HIS A 9 7.43 -3.72 -24.63
N SER A 10 7.18 -4.93 -24.17
CA SER A 10 5.88 -5.30 -23.58
C SER A 10 5.79 -4.79 -22.15
N VAL A 11 4.69 -4.11 -21.79
CA VAL A 11 4.40 -3.70 -20.41
C VAL A 11 3.74 -4.86 -19.68
N ILE A 12 4.41 -5.42 -18.68
CA ILE A 12 3.82 -6.45 -17.82
C ILE A 12 3.00 -5.75 -16.72
N PRO A 13 1.69 -6.06 -16.57
CA PRO A 13 0.90 -5.48 -15.51
C PRO A 13 1.43 -5.95 -14.14
N THR A 14 1.76 -4.99 -13.28
CA THR A 14 2.25 -5.26 -11.93
C THR A 14 1.09 -5.31 -10.95
N ASN A 15 1.05 -6.39 -10.18
CA ASN A 15 0.10 -6.52 -9.10
C ASN A 15 0.49 -5.61 -7.93
N ARG A 16 -0.39 -4.67 -7.56
CA ARG A 16 -0.11 -3.68 -6.51
C ARG A 16 -0.77 -4.09 -5.20
N SER A 17 -0.06 -3.93 -4.10
CA SER A 17 -0.56 -4.17 -2.74
C SER A 17 -0.16 -3.01 -1.83
N ILE A 18 -0.87 -2.85 -0.70
CA ILE A 18 -0.58 -1.86 0.34
C ILE A 18 -0.14 -2.58 1.61
N MET A 19 0.83 -2.00 2.33
CA MET A 19 1.21 -2.37 3.69
C MET A 19 0.96 -1.15 4.57
N ASP A 20 -0.01 -1.26 5.48
CA ASP A 20 -0.28 -0.25 6.49
C ASP A 20 0.58 -0.52 7.73
N GLY A 21 1.47 0.43 8.02
CA GLY A 21 2.32 0.45 9.21
C GLY A 21 1.93 1.56 10.17
N SER A 22 0.65 1.91 10.19
CA SER A 22 0.14 2.98 11.05
C SER A 22 0.48 2.72 12.50
N CYS A 23 0.90 3.77 13.17
CA CYS A 23 1.13 3.81 14.60
C CYS A 23 0.51 5.08 15.18
N ASP A 24 0.54 5.18 16.50
CA ASP A 24 -0.04 6.29 17.22
C ASP A 24 0.70 7.59 16.92
N ARG A 25 0.08 8.39 16.06
CA ARG A 25 0.50 9.76 15.84
C ARG A 25 0.28 10.57 17.12
N ALA A 26 1.19 11.49 17.42
CA ALA A 26 1.06 12.35 18.58
C ALA A 26 -0.30 13.08 18.59
N GLY A 27 -1.06 12.90 19.67
CA GLY A 27 -2.40 13.47 19.83
C GLY A 27 -3.56 12.58 19.34
N ASN A 28 -3.27 11.45 18.68
CA ASN A 28 -4.27 10.44 18.35
C ASN A 28 -4.29 9.34 19.41
N SER A 29 -5.47 8.79 19.65
CA SER A 29 -5.66 7.56 20.41
C SER A 29 -5.47 6.33 19.52
N HIS A 30 -5.07 5.21 20.12
CA HIS A 30 -5.02 3.90 19.46
C HIS A 30 -6.31 3.57 18.69
N THR A 31 -7.48 3.90 19.27
CA THR A 31 -8.77 3.68 18.63
C THR A 31 -8.90 4.48 17.33
N GLN A 32 -8.44 5.73 17.31
CA GLN A 32 -8.44 6.54 16.09
C GLN A 32 -7.51 5.96 15.05
N THR A 33 -6.30 5.52 15.44
CA THR A 33 -5.36 4.85 14.54
C THR A 33 -6.00 3.62 13.88
N LEU A 34 -6.69 2.78 14.63
CA LEU A 34 -7.39 1.60 14.10
C LEU A 34 -8.56 1.96 13.17
N GLN A 35 -9.33 3.01 13.51
CA GLN A 35 -10.42 3.50 12.66
C GLN A 35 -9.89 4.04 11.32
N ASP A 36 -8.79 4.79 11.37
CA ASP A 36 -8.11 5.32 10.18
C ASP A 36 -7.60 4.18 9.28
N THR A 37 -7.00 3.13 9.84
CA THR A 37 -6.60 1.92 9.09
C THR A 37 -7.78 1.29 8.35
N VAL A 38 -8.93 1.12 9.02
CA VAL A 38 -10.14 0.56 8.39
C VAL A 38 -10.66 1.45 7.27
N GLN A 39 -10.71 2.76 7.50
CA GLN A 39 -11.15 3.71 6.47
C GLN A 39 -10.21 3.69 5.26
N PHE A 40 -8.90 3.60 5.49
CA PHE A 40 -7.93 3.51 4.41
C PHE A 40 -8.07 2.21 3.61
N ALA A 41 -8.26 1.07 4.28
CA ALA A 41 -8.52 -0.21 3.61
C ALA A 41 -9.78 -0.17 2.72
N GLN A 42 -10.84 0.53 3.17
CA GLN A 42 -12.05 0.72 2.37
C GLN A 42 -11.77 1.57 1.12
N GLN A 43 -10.99 2.65 1.25
CA GLN A 43 -10.60 3.49 0.12
C GLN A 43 -9.70 2.75 -0.86
N ALA A 44 -8.78 1.92 -0.37
CA ALA A 44 -7.84 1.13 -1.15
C ALA A 44 -8.51 0.05 -2.04
N LYS A 45 -9.76 -0.30 -1.76
CA LYS A 45 -10.57 -1.21 -2.60
C LYS A 45 -10.88 -0.61 -3.97
N ALA A 46 -11.05 0.71 -4.08
CA ALA A 46 -11.38 1.37 -5.34
C ALA A 46 -10.21 1.39 -6.37
N PRO A 47 -8.95 1.66 -5.98
CA PRO A 47 -7.83 1.75 -6.92
C PRO A 47 -7.23 0.42 -7.45
N GLY A 48 -7.91 -0.71 -7.32
CA GLY A 48 -7.43 -1.97 -7.94
C GLY A 48 -6.19 -2.58 -7.28
N TYR A 49 -5.91 -2.24 -6.02
CA TYR A 49 -4.94 -2.99 -5.21
C TYR A 49 -5.49 -4.38 -4.92
N GLN A 50 -4.67 -5.42 -5.04
CA GLN A 50 -5.13 -6.78 -4.77
C GLN A 50 -5.13 -7.13 -3.30
N ARG A 51 -4.25 -6.54 -2.50
CA ARG A 51 -4.11 -6.87 -1.07
C ARG A 51 -3.84 -5.63 -0.24
N PHE A 52 -4.34 -5.69 0.99
CA PHE A 52 -4.08 -4.72 2.05
C PHE A 52 -3.58 -5.50 3.26
N TRP A 53 -2.33 -5.26 3.65
CA TRP A 53 -1.67 -5.90 4.79
C TRP A 53 -1.55 -4.89 5.94
N VAL A 54 -1.59 -5.40 7.17
CA VAL A 54 -1.40 -4.62 8.39
C VAL A 54 -0.20 -5.21 9.12
N SER A 55 0.71 -4.37 9.61
CA SER A 55 1.79 -4.83 10.48
C SER A 55 1.37 -4.85 11.94
N GLU A 56 1.99 -5.77 12.68
CA GLU A 56 1.83 -5.88 14.12
C GLU A 56 3.07 -5.29 14.80
N HIS A 57 2.86 -4.42 15.79
CA HIS A 57 3.94 -3.75 16.52
C HIS A 57 3.75 -3.95 18.03
N TYR A 58 4.83 -4.33 18.71
CA TYR A 58 4.87 -4.44 20.17
C TYR A 58 5.93 -3.50 20.72
N SER A 59 5.53 -2.61 21.63
CA SER A 59 6.42 -1.69 22.34
C SER A 59 7.35 -0.89 21.43
N ALA A 60 6.91 -0.55 20.21
CA ALA A 60 7.69 0.20 19.24
C ALA A 60 7.66 1.69 19.60
N PRO A 61 8.80 2.32 19.94
CA PRO A 61 8.84 3.75 20.21
C PRO A 61 8.86 4.53 18.89
N GLY A 62 7.84 5.37 18.67
CA GLY A 62 7.87 6.43 17.65
C GLY A 62 7.89 5.98 16.19
N TYR A 63 7.45 4.76 15.88
CA TYR A 63 6.86 4.51 14.56
C TYR A 63 5.45 5.06 14.50
#